data_AF-A0A7J0AL19-F1
#
_entry.id   AF-A0A7J0AL19-F1
#
_cell.length_a   1.000
_cell.length_b   1.000
_cell.length_c   1.000
_cell.angle_alpha   90.00
_cell.angle_beta   90.00
_cell.angle_gamma   90.00
#
_symmetry.space_group_name_H-M   'P 1'
#
loop_
_entity.id
_entity.type
_entity.pdbx_description
1 polymer ?
#
loop_
_entity_poly.entity_id
_entity_poly.type
_entity_poly.pdbx_seq_one_letter_code
_entity_poly.pdbx_strand_id
1 'polypeptide(L)'
;MDIALEKKAHVFRLPVYLLDKLKELAQKDRRSLNNYVECLLLDAVYHEPNEETIAALNDAKAGKLEGPIDTSSVEAMLKSMDL
;
A
#
# COMPACT_ATOMS: atom_id res chain seq x y z
N MET A 1 7.45 1.12 -17.86
CA MET A 1 8.92 1.25 -17.68
C MET A 1 9.31 0.07 -16.81
N ASP A 2 9.91 -0.98 -17.39
CA ASP A 2 10.45 -2.10 -16.59
C ASP A 2 11.71 -1.61 -15.89
N ILE A 3 11.51 -0.91 -14.77
CA ILE A 3 12.59 -0.56 -13.87
C ILE A 3 12.89 -1.83 -13.09
N ALA A 4 13.89 -2.59 -13.54
CA ALA A 4 14.44 -3.67 -12.74
C ALA A 4 14.95 -3.05 -11.43
N LEU A 5 14.20 -3.26 -10.34
CA LEU A 5 14.59 -2.80 -9.00
C LEU A 5 15.87 -3.52 -8.61
N GLU A 6 16.95 -2.75 -8.46
CA GLU A 6 18.24 -3.28 -8.01
C GLU A 6 18.09 -3.83 -6.59
N LYS A 7 18.31 -5.14 -6.41
CA LYS A 7 18.25 -5.81 -5.11
C LYS A 7 19.65 -6.04 -4.57
N LYS A 8 19.92 -5.56 -3.36
CA LYS A 8 21.17 -5.81 -2.65
C LYS A 8 20.97 -6.84 -1.53
N ALA A 9 21.83 -7.84 -1.48
CA ALA A 9 21.78 -8.84 -0.41
C ALA A 9 22.15 -8.21 0.94
N HIS A 10 21.35 -8.50 1.97
CA HIS A 10 21.60 -8.12 3.35
C HIS A 10 21.19 -9.27 4.28
N VAL A 11 21.90 -9.43 5.40
CA VAL A 11 21.67 -10.53 6.35
C VAL A 11 21.24 -9.96 7.70
N PHE A 12 20.05 -10.33 8.14
CA PHE A 12 19.56 -10.05 9.49
C PHE A 12 19.86 -11.22 10.42
N ARG A 13 20.28 -10.92 11.65
CA ARG A 13 20.27 -11.91 12.74
C ARG A 13 18.95 -11.75 13.49
N LEU A 14 18.04 -12.70 13.32
CA LEU A 14 16.73 -12.70 13.96
C LEU A 14 16.67 -13.79 15.04
N PRO A 15 15.92 -13.58 16.14
CA PRO A 15 15.58 -14.66 17.05
C PRO A 15 14.92 -15.82 16.31
N VAL A 16 15.23 -17.05 16.72
CA VAL A 16 14.74 -18.28 16.04
C VAL A 16 13.22 -18.30 15.95
N TYR A 17 12.53 -18.00 17.06
CA TYR A 17 11.06 -17.98 17.10
C TYR A 17 10.45 -16.99 16.09
N LEU A 18 11.11 -15.85 15.87
CA LEU A 18 10.64 -14.83 14.92
C LEU A 18 10.80 -15.33 13.49
N LEU A 19 11.96 -15.93 13.18
CA LEU A 19 12.21 -16.51 11.86
C LEU A 19 11.19 -17.61 11.52
N ASP A 20 10.86 -18.46 12.47
CA ASP A 20 9.87 -19.52 12.28
C ASP A 20 8.47 -18.95 12.06
N LYS A 21 8.09 -17.92 12.82
CA LYS A 21 6.80 -17.26 12.61
C LYS A 21 6.70 -16.57 11.25
N LEU A 22 7.77 -15.89 10.82
CA LEU A 22 7.82 -15.26 9.49
C LEU A 22 7.69 -16.28 8.36
N LYS A 23 8.28 -17.47 8.50
CA LYS A 23 8.12 -18.56 7.52
C LYS A 23 6.69 -19.07 7.45
N GLU A 24 6.03 -19.26 8.59
CA GLU A 24 4.63 -19.68 8.65
C GLU A 24 3.71 -18.68 7.94
N LEU A 25 3.92 -17.38 8.19
CA LEU A 25 3.12 -16.31 7.57
C LEU A 25 3.41 -16.19 6.06
N ALA A 26 4.68 -16.27 5.64
CA ALA A 26 5.04 -16.27 4.23
C ALA A 26 4.38 -17.43 3.47
N GLN A 27 4.31 -18.63 4.07
CA GLN A 27 3.63 -19.78 3.47
C GLN A 27 2.12 -19.56 3.36
N LYS A 28 1.47 -19.00 4.39
CA LYS A 28 0.04 -18.65 4.36
C LYS A 28 -0.29 -17.69 3.21
N ASP A 29 0.62 -16.76 2.93
CA ASP A 29 0.49 -15.78 1.86
C ASP A 29 0.95 -16.30 0.49
N ARG A 30 1.42 -17.56 0.40
CA ARG A 30 1.97 -18.20 -0.81
C ARG A 30 3.14 -17.40 -1.40
N ARG A 31 4.01 -16.86 -0.55
CA ARG A 31 5.17 -16.04 -0.90
C ARG A 31 6.46 -16.66 -0.37
N SER A 32 7.59 -16.31 -0.99
CA SER A 32 8.90 -16.61 -0.41
C SER A 32 9.13 -15.76 0.85
N LEU A 33 9.94 -16.25 1.79
CA LEU A 33 10.29 -15.50 3.00
C LEU A 33 10.89 -14.13 2.65
N ASN A 34 11.76 -14.07 1.64
CA ASN A 34 12.37 -12.80 1.23
C ASN A 34 11.34 -11.80 0.70
N ASN A 35 10.39 -12.25 -0.15
CA ASN A 35 9.34 -11.37 -0.66
C ASN A 35 8.39 -10.92 0.45
N TYR A 36 8.08 -11.82 1.40
CA TYR A 36 7.26 -11.49 2.55
C TYR A 36 7.91 -10.42 3.44
N VAL A 37 9.19 -10.59 3.76
CA VAL A 37 9.96 -9.61 4.55
C VAL A 37 10.12 -8.29 3.80
N GLU A 38 10.35 -8.31 2.48
CA GLU A 38 10.42 -7.10 1.64
C GLU A 38 9.12 -6.28 1.73
N CYS A 39 7.95 -6.91 1.60
CA CYS A 39 6.66 -6.24 1.76
C CYS A 39 6.48 -5.67 3.17
N LEU A 40 6.79 -6.45 4.22
CA LEU A 40 6.69 -5.96 5.60
C LEU A 40 7.59 -4.75 5.87
N LEU A 41 8.81 -4.76 5.34
CA LEU A 41 9.73 -3.62 5.47
C LEU A 41 9.23 -2.42 4.67
N LEU A 42 8.67 -2.65 3.48
CA LEU A 42 8.07 -1.58 2.69
C LEU A 42 6.91 -0.95 3.45
N ASP A 43 5.98 -1.75 3.98
CA ASP A 43 4.83 -1.28 4.74
C ASP A 43 5.24 -0.52 6.01
N ALA A 44 6.35 -0.91 6.65
CA ALA A 44 6.86 -0.28 7.87
C ALA A 44 7.67 1.01 7.63
N VAL A 45 8.17 1.23 6.41
CA VAL A 45 9.04 2.39 6.09
C VAL A 45 8.32 3.39 5.19
N TYR A 46 7.44 2.92 4.30
CA TYR A 46 6.61 3.76 3.44
C TYR A 46 5.27 4.05 4.13
N HIS A 47 5.20 5.22 4.76
CA HIS A 47 3.95 5.79 5.29
C HIS A 47 3.56 7.11 4.62
N GLU A 48 4.42 7.63 3.75
CA GLU A 48 4.14 8.85 3.00
C GLU A 48 3.29 8.50 1.78
N PRO A 49 2.09 9.12 1.63
CA PRO A 49 1.31 8.95 0.41
C PRO A 49 2.11 9.40 -0.81
N ASN A 50 1.88 8.81 -1.98
CA ASN A 50 2.55 9.26 -3.19
C ASN A 50 2.19 10.72 -3.52
N GLU A 51 2.96 11.35 -4.42
CA GLU A 51 2.78 12.77 -4.78
C GLU A 51 1.35 13.08 -5.23
N GLU A 52 0.73 12.17 -5.98
CA GLU A 52 -0.66 12.27 -6.44
C GLU A 52 -1.66 12.29 -5.28
N THR A 53 -1.49 11.40 -4.29
CA THR A 53 -2.36 11.34 -3.11
C THR A 53 -2.16 12.58 -2.24
N ILE A 54 -0.93 13.05 -2.09
CA ILE A 54 -0.64 14.30 -1.36
C ILE A 54 -1.30 15.50 -2.07
N ALA A 55 -1.23 15.57 -3.39
CA ALA A 55 -1.88 16.62 -4.18
C ALA A 55 -3.40 16.61 -3.98
N ALA A 56 -4.04 15.45 -4.12
CA ALA A 56 -5.48 15.30 -3.89
C ALA A 56 -5.90 15.69 -2.46
N LEU A 57 -5.12 15.30 -1.44
CA LEU A 57 -5.35 15.71 -0.05
C LEU A 57 -5.25 17.23 0.14
N ASN A 58 -4.29 17.88 -0.51
CA ASN A 58 -4.10 19.33 -0.43
C ASN A 58 -5.24 20.08 -1.12
N ASP A 59 -5.69 19.61 -2.29
CA ASP A 59 -6.83 20.21 -3.00
C ASP A 59 -8.13 20.06 -2.20
N ALA A 60 -8.35 18.90 -1.58
CA ALA A 60 -9.48 18.69 -0.68
C ALA A 60 -9.45 19.62 0.54
N LYS A 61 -8.29 19.78 1.20
CA LYS A 61 -8.10 20.74 2.31
C LYS A 61 -8.30 22.19 1.88
N ALA A 62 -7.96 22.53 0.64
CA ALA A 62 -8.17 23.85 0.06
C ALA A 62 -9.62 24.08 -0.44
N GLY A 63 -10.49 23.07 -0.35
CA GLY A 63 -11.88 23.14 -0.82
C GLY A 63 -12.04 23.09 -2.34
N LYS A 64 -11.01 22.68 -3.08
CA LYS A 64 -11.07 22.47 -4.54
C LYS A 64 -11.63 21.07 -4.83
N LEU A 65 -12.91 20.87 -4.51
CA LEU A 65 -13.60 19.62 -4.74
C LEU A 65 -14.43 19.70 -6.03
N GLU A 66 -14.53 18.58 -6.76
CA GLU A 66 -15.39 18.49 -7.94
C GLU A 66 -16.79 18.00 -7.58
N GLY A 67 -17.80 18.75 -8.01
CA GLY A 67 -19.21 18.36 -7.99
C GLY A 67 -19.81 18.11 -6.60
N PRO A 68 -21.15 18.08 -6.51
CA PRO A 68 -21.82 17.42 -5.41
C PRO A 68 -21.94 15.92 -5.69
N ILE A 69 -21.45 15.09 -4.78
CA ILE A 69 -21.66 13.65 -4.82
C ILE A 69 -23.03 13.34 -4.21
N ASP A 70 -23.87 12.59 -4.92
CA ASP A 70 -25.17 12.14 -4.41
C ASP A 70 -24.96 10.92 -3.48
N THR A 71 -25.16 11.12 -2.18
CA THR A 71 -24.95 10.08 -1.16
C THR A 71 -26.24 9.37 -0.74
N SER A 72 -27.34 9.56 -1.48
CA SER A 72 -28.65 8.97 -1.14
C SER A 72 -28.74 7.45 -1.32
N SER A 73 -27.95 6.89 -2.24
CA SER A 73 -27.79 5.44 -2.43
C SER A 73 -26.48 5.14 -3.15
N VAL A 74 -26.02 3.88 -3.12
CA VAL A 74 -24.81 3.44 -3.84
C VAL A 74 -24.95 3.69 -5.35
N GLU A 75 -26.14 3.44 -5.91
CA GLU A 75 -26.43 3.66 -7.34
C GLU A 75 -26.39 5.14 -7.70
N ALA A 76 -26.98 6.01 -6.86
CA ALA A 76 -26.95 7.45 -7.07
C ALA A 76 -25.53 8.03 -6.97
N MET A 77 -24.71 7.50 -6.06
CA MET A 77 -23.32 7.90 -5.88
C MET A 77 -22.47 7.58 -7.11
N LEU A 78 -22.54 6.35 -7.62
CA LEU A 78 -21.82 5.95 -8.83
C LEU A 78 -22.23 6.80 -10.03
N LYS A 79 -23.54 7.00 -10.21
CA LYS A 79 -24.08 7.85 -11.27
C LYS A 79 -23.61 9.30 -11.17
N SER A 80 -23.45 9.85 -9.96
CA SER A 80 -22.93 11.20 -9.74
C SER A 80 -21.42 11.34 -10.01
N MET A 81 -20.69 10.22 -10.08
CA MET A 81 -19.26 10.14 -10.38
C MET A 81 -18.98 9.71 -11.84
N ASP A 82 -20.02 9.60 -12.67
CA ASP A 82 -19.96 9.04 -14.03
C ASP A 82 -19.35 7.61 -14.09
N LEU A 83 -19.61 6.80 -13.06
CA LEU A 83 -19.17 5.40 -12.92
C LEU A 83 -20.30 4.37 -13.11
#